data_AF-Q4RJY0-F1
#
_entry.id   AF-Q4RJY0-F1
#
_cell.length_a   1.000
_cell.length_b   1.000
_cell.length_c   1.000
_cell.angle_alpha   90.00
_cell.angle_beta   90.00
_cell.angle_gamma   90.00
#
_symmetry.space_group_name_H-M   'P 1'
#
loop_
_entity.id
_entity.type
_entity.pdbx_description
1 polymer ?
#
loop_
_entity_poly.entity_id
_entity_poly.type
_entity_poly.pdbx_seq_one_letter_code
_entity_poly.pdbx_strand_id
1 'polypeptide(L)'
;MLPTKLVLFSANFNKLKTSGVKATAFKKLTKLAYLYLSNNELTSVPHLPESLHIVHLNNNKIAAITDETFCKGNTSYYVRTKMDEVRLDGNPVVLANYPYSFICLKSLPVGWYN
;
A
#
# COMPACT_ATOMS: atom_id res chain seq x y z
N MET A 1 11.59 1.95 -16.85
CA MET A 1 10.16 2.01 -16.45
C MET A 1 9.63 0.59 -16.34
N LEU A 2 8.71 0.32 -15.40
CA LEU A 2 8.12 -1.00 -15.26
C LEU A 2 7.16 -1.33 -16.43
N PRO A 3 7.11 -2.59 -16.91
CA PRO A 3 6.19 -2.99 -17.98
C PRO A 3 4.72 -2.81 -17.59
N THR A 4 3.92 -2.18 -18.45
CA THR A 4 2.50 -1.86 -18.17
C THR A 4 1.57 -3.08 -18.13
N LYS A 5 2.02 -4.22 -18.65
CA LYS A 5 1.27 -5.48 -18.65
C LYS A 5 1.47 -6.32 -17.38
N LEU A 6 2.26 -5.83 -16.41
CA LEU A 6 2.49 -6.55 -15.15
C LEU A 6 1.18 -6.78 -14.40
N VAL A 7 1.00 -8.04 -13.97
CA VAL A 7 -0.08 -8.46 -13.06
C VAL A 7 0.45 -8.65 -11.66
N LEU A 8 1.69 -9.11 -11.52
CA LEU A 8 2.37 -9.32 -10.25
C LEU A 8 3.74 -8.63 -10.30
N PHE A 9 4.08 -7.95 -9.22
CA PHE A 9 5.43 -7.44 -8.98
C PHE A 9 5.85 -7.82 -7.55
N SER A 10 7.01 -8.45 -7.43
CA SER A 10 7.62 -8.75 -6.14
C SER A 10 9.05 -8.23 -6.10
N ALA A 11 9.35 -7.47 -5.06
CA ALA A 11 10.70 -7.05 -4.69
C ALA A 11 10.89 -7.20 -3.17
N ASN A 12 10.36 -8.27 -2.60
CA ASN A 12 10.55 -8.61 -1.19
C ASN A 12 12.05 -8.79 -0.87
N PHE A 13 12.43 -8.59 0.40
CA PHE A 13 13.79 -8.85 0.89
C PHE A 13 14.87 -8.08 0.12
N ASN A 14 14.58 -6.83 -0.18
CA ASN A 14 15.50 -5.91 -0.82
C ASN A 14 15.84 -4.75 0.13
N LYS A 15 16.60 -3.78 -0.36
CA LYS A 15 16.97 -2.56 0.39
C LYS A 15 16.30 -1.32 -0.22
N LEU A 16 15.07 -1.48 -0.73
CA LEU A 16 14.34 -0.38 -1.35
C LEU A 16 14.03 0.68 -0.29
N LYS A 17 14.41 1.93 -0.60
CA LYS A 17 14.13 3.12 0.20
C LYS A 17 13.16 4.00 -0.56
N THR A 18 12.29 4.72 0.15
CA THR A 18 11.36 5.67 -0.46
C THR A 18 12.09 6.68 -1.36
N SER A 19 13.28 7.15 -0.98
CA SER A 19 14.09 8.07 -1.80
C SER A 19 14.56 7.47 -3.14
N GLY A 20 14.69 6.14 -3.22
CA GLY A 20 15.06 5.42 -4.44
C GLY A 20 13.88 4.96 -5.28
N VAL A 21 12.65 5.00 -4.73
CA VAL A 21 11.42 4.58 -5.41
C VAL A 21 10.59 5.81 -5.71
N LYS A 22 10.41 6.13 -7.00
CA LYS A 22 9.49 7.21 -7.40
C LYS A 22 8.11 6.93 -6.81
N ALA A 23 7.52 7.90 -6.13
CA ALA A 23 6.22 7.75 -5.49
C ALA A 23 5.12 7.28 -6.46
N THR A 24 5.25 7.55 -7.76
CA THR A 24 4.29 7.16 -8.81
C THR A 24 4.71 5.93 -9.62
N ALA A 25 5.72 5.18 -9.18
CA ALA A 25 6.29 4.04 -9.92
C ALA A 25 5.24 3.00 -10.35
N PHE A 26 4.22 2.76 -9.51
CA PHE A 26 3.16 1.78 -9.77
C PHE A 26 1.85 2.38 -10.29
N LYS A 27 1.70 3.72 -10.25
CA LYS A 27 0.43 4.43 -10.53
C LYS A 27 -0.17 4.10 -11.90
N LYS A 28 0.67 3.86 -12.92
CA LYS A 28 0.25 3.56 -14.30
C LYS A 28 0.05 2.07 -14.59
N LEU A 29 0.33 1.19 -13.63
CA LEU A 29 0.25 -0.26 -13.82
C LEU A 29 -1.20 -0.73 -13.58
N THR A 30 -2.09 -0.41 -14.52
CA THR A 30 -3.55 -0.65 -14.41
C THR A 30 -3.96 -2.13 -14.44
N LYS A 31 -3.02 -3.05 -14.67
CA LYS A 31 -3.22 -4.50 -14.59
C LYS A 31 -2.60 -5.14 -13.35
N LEU A 32 -1.88 -4.36 -12.53
CA LEU A 32 -1.17 -4.90 -11.38
C LEU A 32 -2.17 -5.27 -10.29
N ALA A 33 -2.27 -6.56 -10.00
CA ALA A 33 -3.14 -7.14 -8.98
C ALA A 33 -2.39 -7.48 -7.69
N TYR A 34 -1.09 -7.82 -7.79
CA TYR A 34 -0.28 -8.26 -6.66
C TYR A 34 1.00 -7.44 -6.55
N LEU A 35 1.18 -6.76 -5.42
CA LEU A 35 2.38 -5.98 -5.12
C LEU A 35 3.01 -6.43 -3.81
N TYR A 36 4.20 -7.03 -3.89
CA TYR A 36 4.94 -7.52 -2.74
C TYR A 36 6.23 -6.70 -2.56
N LEU A 37 6.30 -5.94 -1.46
CA LEU A 37 7.42 -5.08 -1.08
C LEU A 37 7.85 -5.31 0.38
N SER A 38 7.54 -6.48 0.94
CA SER A 38 7.87 -6.84 2.32
C SER A 38 9.37 -6.88 2.57
N ASN A 39 9.80 -6.62 3.81
CA ASN A 39 11.21 -6.68 4.21
C ASN A 39 12.08 -5.76 3.35
N ASN A 40 11.77 -4.47 3.37
CA ASN A 40 12.50 -3.39 2.72
C ASN A 40 12.74 -2.24 3.71
N GLU A 41 13.16 -1.06 3.23
CA GLU A 41 13.41 0.12 4.05
C GLU A 41 12.51 1.31 3.64
N LEU A 42 11.30 1.01 3.16
CA LEU A 42 10.34 2.05 2.76
C LEU A 42 9.87 2.82 4.00
N THR A 43 9.87 4.15 3.92
CA THR A 43 9.37 5.03 4.98
C THR A 43 7.98 5.58 4.69
N SER A 44 7.45 5.31 3.49
CA SER A 44 6.11 5.70 3.07
C SER A 44 5.55 4.72 2.06
N VAL A 45 4.22 4.71 1.94
CA VAL A 45 3.50 3.91 0.95
C VAL A 45 3.61 4.58 -0.43
N PRO A 46 4.04 3.88 -1.50
CA PRO A 46 4.00 4.42 -2.85
C PRO A 46 2.56 4.53 -3.36
N HIS A 47 2.30 5.37 -4.37
CA HIS A 47 0.97 5.48 -4.96
C HIS A 47 0.54 4.15 -5.58
N LEU A 48 -0.51 3.58 -5.01
CA LEU A 48 -1.05 2.28 -5.36
C LEU A 48 -2.07 2.40 -6.50
N PRO A 49 -1.99 1.60 -7.59
CA PRO A 49 -3.00 1.60 -8.62
C PRO A 49 -4.33 0.97 -8.16
N GLU A 50 -5.44 1.37 -8.77
CA GLU A 50 -6.81 0.88 -8.47
C GLU A 50 -7.01 -0.61 -8.73
N SER A 51 -6.11 -1.23 -9.50
CA SER A 51 -6.20 -2.64 -9.90
C SER A 51 -5.72 -3.61 -8.83
N LEU A 52 -5.10 -3.12 -7.75
CA LEU A 52 -4.53 -3.97 -6.72
C LEU A 52 -5.59 -4.73 -5.92
N HIS A 53 -5.29 -6.01 -5.73
CA HIS A 53 -5.98 -6.93 -4.85
C HIS A 53 -5.20 -7.18 -3.56
N ILE A 54 -3.90 -7.40 -3.69
CA ILE A 54 -3.02 -7.69 -2.57
C ILE A 54 -1.84 -6.73 -2.59
N VAL A 55 -1.60 -6.10 -1.44
CA VAL A 55 -0.41 -5.28 -1.22
C VAL A 55 0.25 -5.65 0.10
N HIS A 56 1.51 -6.11 0.02
CA HIS A 56 2.31 -6.43 1.18
C HIS A 56 3.42 -5.40 1.34
N LEU A 57 3.36 -4.65 2.44
CA LEU A 57 4.31 -3.62 2.84
C LEU A 57 4.86 -3.91 4.24
N ASN A 58 4.61 -5.10 4.79
CA ASN A 58 5.05 -5.50 6.12
C ASN A 58 6.57 -5.54 6.25
N ASN A 59 7.08 -5.35 7.47
CA ASN A 59 8.50 -5.27 7.79
C ASN A 59 9.22 -4.18 6.96
N ASN A 60 8.71 -2.96 7.03
CA ASN A 60 9.33 -1.75 6.47
C ASN A 60 9.50 -0.70 7.59
N LYS A 61 9.77 0.56 7.23
CA LYS A 61 9.97 1.69 8.15
C LYS A 61 8.85 2.73 8.00
N ILE A 62 7.65 2.33 7.58
CA ILE A 62 6.52 3.23 7.33
C ILE A 62 6.01 3.74 8.68
N ALA A 63 6.19 5.02 8.96
CA ALA A 63 5.83 5.62 10.25
C ALA A 63 4.50 6.36 10.23
N ALA A 64 4.00 6.73 9.04
CA ALA A 64 2.77 7.47 8.87
C ALA A 64 2.10 7.11 7.55
N ILE A 65 0.78 7.28 7.53
CA ILE A 65 -0.06 7.23 6.32
C ILE A 65 -0.97 8.47 6.31
N THR A 66 -1.76 8.59 5.25
CA THR A 66 -2.76 9.65 5.08
C THR A 66 -4.09 9.04 4.67
N ASP A 67 -5.17 9.80 4.82
CA ASP A 67 -6.52 9.39 4.40
C ASP A 67 -6.60 9.01 2.91
N GLU A 68 -5.65 9.50 2.12
CA GLU A 68 -5.56 9.26 0.67
C GLU A 68 -4.61 8.10 0.31
N THR A 69 -3.98 7.46 1.30
CA THR A 69 -3.01 6.39 1.06
C THR A 69 -3.67 5.17 0.40
N PHE A 70 -4.86 4.80 0.87
CA PHE A 70 -5.65 3.70 0.30
C PHE A 70 -6.96 4.14 -0.32
N CYS A 71 -7.50 5.30 0.10
CA CYS A 71 -8.80 5.83 -0.33
C CYS A 71 -8.67 7.08 -1.22
N LYS A 72 -9.74 7.42 -1.95
CA LYS A 72 -9.84 8.70 -2.68
C LYS A 72 -10.64 9.70 -1.86
N GLY A 73 -9.96 10.32 -0.89
CA GLY A 73 -10.57 11.26 0.07
C GLY A 73 -11.28 10.56 1.23
N ASN A 74 -11.97 11.35 2.06
CA ASN A 74 -12.61 10.92 3.31
C ASN A 74 -14.12 10.60 3.16
N THR A 75 -14.59 10.35 1.94
CA THR A 75 -16.03 10.14 1.67
C THR A 75 -16.39 8.66 1.58
N SER A 76 -17.59 8.31 2.03
CA SER A 76 -18.14 6.94 1.95
C SER A 76 -18.54 6.50 0.53
N TYR A 77 -18.52 7.42 -0.45
CA TYR A 77 -18.90 7.11 -1.84
C TYR A 77 -17.85 6.31 -2.59
N TYR A 78 -16.58 6.43 -2.20
CA TYR A 78 -15.51 5.66 -2.81
C TYR A 78 -15.29 4.36 -2.02
N VAL A 79 -15.53 3.22 -2.70
CA VAL A 79 -15.23 1.89 -2.17
C VAL A 79 -14.21 1.22 -3.07
N ARG A 80 -13.08 0.83 -2.49
CA ARG A 80 -12.00 0.14 -3.21
C ARG A 80 -12.25 -1.36 -3.22
N THR A 81 -13.24 -1.77 -4.01
CA THR A 81 -13.81 -3.13 -3.97
C THR A 81 -12.87 -4.27 -4.32
N LYS A 82 -11.76 -3.97 -5.02
CA LYS A 82 -10.74 -4.94 -5.42
C LYS A 82 -9.70 -5.20 -4.35
N MET A 83 -9.49 -4.30 -3.40
CA MET A 83 -8.43 -4.45 -2.41
C MET A 83 -8.86 -5.43 -1.32
N ASP A 84 -8.37 -6.65 -1.43
CA ASP A 84 -8.74 -7.79 -0.58
C ASP A 84 -7.83 -7.88 0.65
N GLU A 85 -6.53 -7.57 0.48
CA GLU A 85 -5.54 -7.70 1.55
C GLU A 85 -4.50 -6.57 1.52
N VAL A 86 -4.28 -5.96 2.68
CA VAL A 86 -3.23 -4.97 2.95
C VAL A 86 -2.44 -5.42 4.17
N ARG A 87 -1.14 -5.63 4.03
CA ARG A 87 -0.24 -5.93 5.15
C ARG A 87 0.69 -4.78 5.46
N LEU A 88 0.59 -4.24 6.68
CA LEU A 88 1.42 -3.18 7.24
C LEU A 88 2.11 -3.60 8.54
N ASP A 89 1.92 -4.84 9.01
CA ASP A 89 2.57 -5.37 10.21
C ASP A 89 4.10 -5.24 10.17
N GLY A 90 4.73 -5.05 11.33
CA GLY A 90 6.18 -4.82 11.41
C GLY A 90 6.64 -3.47 10.85
N ASN A 91 5.73 -2.50 10.70
CA ASN A 91 6.05 -1.09 10.49
C ASN A 91 5.76 -0.28 11.76
N PRO A 92 6.46 0.85 11.99
CA PRO A 92 6.22 1.70 13.16
C PRO A 92 4.86 2.43 13.17
N VAL A 93 4.13 2.45 12.05
CA VAL A 93 2.80 3.08 11.99
C VAL A 93 1.79 2.36 12.89
N VAL A 94 1.11 3.12 13.74
CA VAL A 94 -0.04 2.65 14.55
C VAL A 94 -1.32 2.97 13.78
N LEU A 95 -2.00 1.94 13.28
CA LEU A 95 -3.13 2.08 12.36
C LEU A 95 -4.37 2.70 13.01
N ALA A 96 -4.53 2.54 14.34
CA ALA A 96 -5.64 3.16 15.08
C ALA A 96 -5.62 4.70 15.04
N ASN A 97 -4.46 5.31 14.78
CA ASN A 97 -4.33 6.77 14.64
C ASN A 97 -4.87 7.28 13.28
N TYR A 98 -5.26 6.39 12.37
CA TYR A 98 -5.65 6.71 10.99
C TYR A 98 -6.98 6.04 10.57
N PRO A 99 -8.08 6.24 11.32
CA PRO A 99 -9.33 5.53 11.07
C PRO A 99 -9.93 5.80 9.68
N TYR A 100 -9.76 7.01 9.13
CA TYR A 100 -10.31 7.37 7.82
C TYR A 100 -9.50 6.83 6.64
N SER A 101 -8.25 6.40 6.86
CA SER A 101 -7.39 5.86 5.80
C SER A 101 -7.87 4.51 5.25
N PHE A 102 -8.83 3.85 5.90
CA PHE A 102 -9.30 2.51 5.56
C PHE A 102 -10.81 2.44 5.29
N ILE A 103 -11.54 3.55 5.37
CA ILE A 103 -13.02 3.56 5.27
C ILE A 103 -13.55 3.02 3.93
N CYS A 104 -12.75 3.10 2.87
CA CYS A 104 -13.09 2.59 1.55
C CYS A 104 -12.79 1.08 1.37
N LEU A 105 -12.12 0.44 2.34
CA LEU A 105 -11.71 -0.96 2.25
C LEU A 105 -12.80 -1.87 2.82
N LYS A 106 -12.96 -3.07 2.24
CA LYS A 106 -13.89 -4.08 2.74
C LYS A 106 -13.37 -4.82 3.98
N SER A 107 -12.05 -4.79 4.18
CA SER A 107 -11.35 -5.46 5.27
C SER A 107 -10.28 -4.52 5.82
N LEU A 108 -10.08 -4.57 7.13
CA LEU A 108 -9.02 -3.82 7.80
C LEU A 108 -7.64 -4.39 7.42
N PRO A 109 -6.60 -3.53 7.26
CA PRO A 109 -5.24 -4.00 7.08
C PRO A 109 -4.73 -4.83 8.26
N VAL A 110 -3.79 -5.74 7.99
CA VAL A 110 -3.04 -6.41 9.05
C VAL A 110 -1.96 -5.46 9.56
N GLY A 111 -1.97 -5.15 10.85
CA GLY A 111 -0.99 -4.26 11.48
C GLY A 111 -1.30 -3.99 12.95
N TRP A 112 -0.63 -3.00 13.52
CA TRP A 112 -0.79 -2.63 14.93
C TRP A 112 -1.92 -1.62 15.11
N TYR A 113 -2.80 -1.88 16.08
CA TYR A 113 -3.97 -1.06 16.40
C TYR A 113 -3.94 -0.55 17.85
N ASN A 114 -2.86 -0.81 18.58
CA ASN A 114 -2.69 -0.53 20.00
C ASN A 114 -1.55 0.45 20.26
#